data_AF-A0A5J4KJN5-F1
#
_entry.id   AF-A0A5J4KJN5-F1
#
_cell.length_a   1.000
_cell.length_b   1.000
_cell.length_c   1.000
_cell.angle_alpha   90.00
_cell.angle_beta   90.00
_cell.angle_gamma   90.00
#
_symmetry.space_group_name_H-M   'P 1'
#
loop_
_entity.id
_entity.type
_entity.pdbx_description
1 polymer ?
#
loop_
_entity_poly.entity_id
_entity_poly.type
_entity_poly.pdbx_seq_one_letter_code
_entity_poly.pdbx_strand_id
1 'polypeptide(L)'
;MPQQKKIKLEDLRKTIPFDIPTTAIQAYVSPLAVYHMISGHPVSREEAERVLAALSTDERPLSLDTIDIVLWEDFLVLHCARATDGVNFNQDQFSFIYARDEVHARRLFYTWSTHVNHAHMYVTPMPQGIVIGTTTIPGTQQIRHDKNTENPT
;
A
#
# COMPACT_ATOMS: atom_id res chain seq x y z
N MET A 1 -0.15 -26.91 -2.18
CA MET A 1 -0.33 -26.74 -3.64
C MET A 1 0.69 -25.72 -4.12
N PRO A 2 1.37 -25.91 -5.27
CA PRO A 2 2.27 -24.89 -5.79
C PRO A 2 1.46 -23.63 -6.09
N GLN A 3 1.83 -22.49 -5.48
CA GLN A 3 1.23 -21.20 -5.79
C GLN A 3 1.43 -20.92 -7.29
N GLN A 4 0.33 -20.80 -8.02
CA GLN A 4 0.36 -20.41 -9.42
C GLN A 4 0.97 -19.00 -9.48
N LYS A 5 2.07 -18.85 -10.23
CA LYS A 5 2.82 -17.60 -10.31
C LYS A 5 1.94 -16.53 -10.97
N LYS A 6 1.60 -15.47 -10.23
CA LYS A 6 0.83 -14.32 -10.74
C LYS A 6 1.56 -13.67 -11.92
N ILE A 7 0.79 -13.15 -12.87
CA ILE A 7 1.30 -12.54 -14.10
C ILE A 7 1.44 -11.04 -13.88
N LYS A 8 2.60 -10.45 -14.19
CA LYS A 8 2.75 -8.99 -14.15
C LYS A 8 1.91 -8.33 -15.24
N LEU A 9 1.31 -7.18 -14.93
CA LEU A 9 0.52 -6.44 -15.91
C LEU A 9 1.35 -6.01 -17.14
N GLU A 10 2.64 -5.74 -16.96
CA GLU A 10 3.58 -5.49 -18.06
C GLU A 10 3.72 -6.69 -19.01
N ASP A 11 3.79 -7.91 -18.48
CA ASP A 11 3.86 -9.12 -19.29
C ASP A 11 2.54 -9.39 -20.02
N LEU A 12 1.41 -9.02 -19.41
CA LEU A 12 0.09 -9.14 -20.03
C LEU A 12 0.01 -8.31 -21.33
N ARG A 13 0.70 -7.16 -21.41
CA ARG A 13 0.75 -6.31 -22.63
C ARG A 13 1.30 -7.04 -23.86
N LYS A 14 2.09 -8.09 -23.68
CA LYS A 14 2.60 -8.92 -24.79
C LYS A 14 1.50 -9.77 -25.42
N THR A 15 0.43 -10.04 -24.67
CA THR A 15 -0.68 -10.90 -25.11
C THR A 15 -1.98 -10.13 -25.34
N ILE A 16 -2.16 -8.99 -24.65
CA ILE A 16 -3.31 -8.11 -24.77
C ILE A 16 -2.76 -6.70 -24.97
N PRO A 17 -2.76 -6.18 -26.20
CA PRO A 17 -2.35 -4.81 -26.45
C PRO A 17 -3.35 -3.86 -25.79
N PHE A 18 -2.86 -3.03 -24.87
CA PHE A 18 -3.62 -1.90 -24.34
C PHE A 18 -2.69 -0.70 -24.12
N ASP A 19 -3.28 0.49 -24.18
CA ASP A 19 -2.61 1.75 -23.94
C ASP A 19 -3.14 2.44 -22.68
N ILE A 20 -2.27 3.21 -22.04
CA ILE A 20 -2.53 3.82 -20.74
C ILE A 20 -3.74 4.78 -20.78
N PRO A 21 -3.84 5.73 -21.74
CA PRO A 21 -4.98 6.64 -21.81
C PRO A 21 -6.32 5.92 -21.99
N THR A 22 -6.44 5.00 -22.94
CA THR A 22 -7.70 4.31 -23.24
C THR A 22 -8.15 3.45 -22.07
N THR A 23 -7.24 2.68 -21.48
CA THR A 23 -7.56 1.85 -20.30
C THR A 23 -7.99 2.70 -19.11
N ALA A 24 -7.33 3.84 -18.87
CA ALA A 24 -7.68 4.73 -17.78
C ALA A 24 -9.11 5.30 -17.94
N ILE A 25 -9.48 5.68 -19.17
CA ILE A 25 -10.84 6.16 -19.48
C ILE A 25 -11.86 5.05 -19.24
N GLN A 26 -11.62 3.83 -19.74
CA GLN A 26 -12.52 2.69 -19.58
C GLN A 26 -12.72 2.28 -18.12
N ALA A 27 -11.65 2.36 -17.32
CA ALA A 27 -11.66 2.01 -15.91
C ALA A 27 -12.13 3.15 -14.98
N TYR A 28 -12.38 4.35 -15.51
CA TYR A 28 -12.68 5.54 -14.70
C TYR A 28 -11.64 5.79 -13.60
N VAL A 29 -10.36 5.72 -13.96
CA VAL A 29 -9.22 6.02 -13.07
C VAL A 29 -8.28 7.04 -13.71
N SER A 30 -7.30 7.52 -12.94
CA SER A 30 -6.26 8.37 -13.50
C SER A 30 -5.32 7.57 -14.43
N PRO A 31 -4.79 8.16 -15.51
CA PRO A 31 -3.72 7.53 -16.31
C PRO A 31 -2.49 7.14 -15.49
N LEU A 32 -2.23 7.89 -14.41
CA LEU A 32 -1.14 7.62 -13.48
C LEU A 32 -1.32 6.28 -12.75
N ALA A 33 -2.54 5.92 -12.37
CA ALA A 33 -2.83 4.62 -11.75
C ALA A 33 -2.48 3.45 -12.69
N VAL A 34 -2.88 3.52 -13.96
CA VAL A 34 -2.55 2.49 -14.96
C VAL A 34 -1.04 2.42 -15.19
N TYR A 35 -0.36 3.57 -15.29
CA TYR A 35 1.10 3.62 -15.40
C TYR A 35 1.79 2.99 -14.18
N HIS A 36 1.31 3.29 -12.97
CA HIS A 36 1.83 2.71 -11.72
C HIS A 36 1.66 1.20 -11.69
N MET A 37 0.49 0.67 -12.07
CA MET A 37 0.26 -0.78 -12.16
C MET A 37 1.23 -1.47 -13.13
N ILE A 38 1.49 -0.87 -14.30
CA ILE A 38 2.43 -1.43 -15.29
C ILE A 38 3.87 -1.39 -14.75
N SER A 39 4.25 -0.29 -14.11
CA SER A 39 5.62 -0.07 -13.61
C SER A 39 5.89 -0.69 -12.23
N GLY A 40 4.93 -1.42 -11.67
CA GLY A 40 5.05 -2.06 -10.36
C GLY A 40 5.07 -1.09 -9.17
N HIS A 41 4.54 0.12 -9.35
CA HIS A 41 4.31 1.05 -8.25
C HIS A 41 2.98 0.75 -7.55
N PRO A 42 2.88 1.01 -6.23
CA PRO A 42 1.65 0.76 -5.49
C PRO A 42 0.47 1.60 -6.01
N VAL A 43 -0.71 0.99 -6.05
CA VAL A 43 -2.00 1.62 -6.34
C VAL A 43 -3.04 1.20 -5.31
N SER A 44 -4.18 1.90 -5.24
CA SER A 44 -5.27 1.42 -4.38
C SER A 44 -5.88 0.14 -4.94
N ARG A 45 -6.42 -0.70 -4.06
CA ARG A 45 -7.17 -1.90 -4.46
C ARG A 45 -8.30 -1.56 -5.43
N GLU A 46 -9.05 -0.51 -5.14
CA GLU A 46 -10.19 -0.09 -5.96
C GLU A 46 -9.76 0.31 -7.37
N GLU A 47 -8.69 1.11 -7.52
CA GLU A 47 -8.15 1.45 -8.84
C GLU A 47 -7.67 0.22 -9.59
N ALA A 48 -6.98 -0.70 -8.89
CA ALA A 48 -6.48 -1.91 -9.49
C ALA A 48 -7.61 -2.81 -10.03
N GLU A 49 -8.65 -3.02 -9.23
CA GLU A 49 -9.82 -3.83 -9.61
C GLU A 49 -10.55 -3.23 -10.81
N ARG A 50 -10.74 -1.91 -10.85
CA ARG A 50 -11.38 -1.22 -11.99
C ARG A 50 -10.57 -1.36 -13.28
N VAL A 51 -9.25 -1.22 -13.20
CA VAL A 51 -8.37 -1.39 -14.37
C VAL A 51 -8.36 -2.85 -14.85
N LEU A 52 -8.30 -3.82 -13.94
CA LEU A 52 -8.37 -5.23 -14.30
C LEU A 52 -9.73 -5.59 -14.91
N ALA A 53 -10.83 -5.03 -14.40
CA ALA A 53 -12.16 -5.22 -14.98
C ALA A 53 -12.24 -4.63 -16.40
N ALA A 54 -11.69 -3.44 -16.63
CA ALA A 54 -11.66 -2.82 -17.96
C ALA A 54 -10.83 -3.61 -18.98
N LEU A 55 -9.79 -4.32 -18.53
CA LEU A 55 -8.94 -5.17 -19.37
C LEU A 55 -9.45 -6.61 -19.50
N SER A 56 -10.44 -7.00 -18.69
CA SER A 56 -10.99 -8.35 -18.70
C SER A 56 -11.85 -8.59 -19.93
N THR A 57 -11.90 -9.85 -20.36
CA THR A 57 -12.80 -10.32 -21.42
C THR A 57 -13.50 -11.58 -20.93
N ASP A 58 -14.60 -11.97 -21.55
CA ASP A 58 -15.34 -13.20 -21.17
C ASP A 58 -14.47 -14.46 -21.23
N GLU A 59 -13.51 -14.50 -22.16
CA GLU A 59 -12.56 -15.61 -22.34
C GLU A 59 -11.37 -15.55 -21.37
N ARG A 60 -11.13 -14.38 -20.76
CA ARG A 60 -9.98 -14.15 -19.89
C ARG A 60 -10.33 -13.13 -18.79
N PRO A 61 -10.94 -13.60 -17.68
CA PRO A 61 -11.16 -12.76 -16.52
C PRO A 61 -9.83 -12.46 -15.81
N LEU A 62 -9.59 -11.19 -15.51
CA LEU A 62 -8.43 -10.73 -14.77
C LEU A 62 -8.85 -10.34 -13.36
N SER A 63 -8.06 -10.72 -12.36
CA SER A 63 -8.29 -10.36 -10.97
C SER A 63 -6.98 -10.19 -10.22
N LEU A 64 -7.04 -9.65 -9.00
CA LEU A 64 -5.88 -9.54 -8.12
C LEU A 64 -5.31 -10.90 -7.69
N ASP A 65 -6.04 -12.00 -7.91
CA ASP A 65 -5.55 -13.36 -7.66
C ASP A 65 -4.67 -13.87 -8.79
N THR A 66 -4.93 -13.42 -10.02
CA THR A 66 -4.23 -13.89 -11.23
C THR A 66 -3.16 -12.91 -11.70
N ILE A 67 -3.31 -11.62 -11.41
CA ILE A 67 -2.38 -10.55 -11.80
C ILE A 67 -1.59 -10.04 -10.60
N ASP A 68 -0.28 -9.91 -10.78
CA ASP A 68 0.65 -9.38 -9.81
C ASP A 68 0.58 -7.86 -9.81
N ILE A 69 -0.10 -7.30 -8.80
CA ILE A 69 -0.24 -5.86 -8.60
C ILE A 69 0.16 -5.53 -7.18
N VAL A 70 1.00 -4.51 -7.08
CA VAL A 70 1.45 -3.92 -5.83
C VAL A 70 0.33 -3.02 -5.32
N LEU A 71 -0.30 -3.34 -4.19
CA LEU A 71 -1.36 -2.54 -3.60
C LEU A 71 -0.82 -1.68 -2.45
N TRP A 72 -1.25 -0.42 -2.30
CA TRP A 72 -0.88 0.38 -1.12
C TRP A 72 -1.21 -0.36 0.18
N GLU A 73 -2.33 -1.06 0.18
CA GLU A 73 -2.81 -1.94 1.23
C GLU A 73 -1.82 -3.03 1.62
N ASP A 74 -1.00 -3.54 0.70
CA ASP A 74 -0.08 -4.65 0.98
C ASP A 74 1.24 -4.20 1.63
N PHE A 75 1.57 -2.89 1.58
CA PHE A 75 2.90 -2.39 1.97
C PHE A 75 2.87 -1.41 3.13
N LEU A 76 1.72 -0.92 3.55
CA LEU A 76 1.69 0.17 4.52
C LEU A 76 1.93 -0.31 5.96
N VAL A 77 3.13 -0.02 6.46
CA VAL A 77 3.47 -0.01 7.88
C VAL A 77 3.25 1.41 8.41
N LEU A 78 2.56 1.50 9.54
CA LEU A 78 2.37 2.74 10.28
C LEU A 78 3.44 2.85 11.36
N HIS A 79 4.12 3.99 11.40
CA HIS A 79 4.96 4.41 12.51
C HIS A 79 4.46 5.74 13.07
N CYS A 80 4.57 5.91 14.38
CA CYS A 80 4.37 7.18 15.05
C CYS A 80 5.73 7.78 15.39
N ALA A 81 6.03 8.93 14.79
CA ALA A 81 7.17 9.75 15.13
C ALA A 81 6.77 10.75 16.22
N ARG A 82 7.61 10.90 17.24
CA ARG A 82 7.43 11.83 18.34
C ARG A 82 8.72 12.60 18.56
N ALA A 83 8.61 13.92 18.66
CA ALA A 83 9.70 14.81 19.01
C ALA A 83 9.33 15.57 20.28
N THR A 84 10.24 15.60 21.25
CA THR A 84 9.99 16.11 22.60
C THR A 84 11.21 16.85 23.14
N ASP A 85 10.94 17.85 23.99
CA ASP A 85 11.95 18.54 24.80
C ASP A 85 12.32 17.74 26.07
N GLY A 86 11.60 16.65 26.37
CA GLY A 86 11.79 15.81 27.55
C GLY A 86 11.22 16.39 28.84
N VAL A 87 10.59 17.57 28.79
CA VAL A 87 10.11 18.30 29.97
C VAL A 87 8.60 18.55 29.86
N ASN A 88 8.11 19.02 28.71
CA ASN A 88 6.73 19.44 28.51
C ASN A 88 6.05 18.62 27.41
N PHE A 89 5.34 17.57 27.81
CA PHE A 89 4.55 16.72 26.90
C PHE A 89 3.57 17.50 26.02
N ASN A 90 3.05 18.64 26.49
CA ASN A 90 2.12 19.47 25.73
C ASN A 90 2.77 20.18 24.53
N GLN A 91 4.09 20.21 24.45
CA GLN A 91 4.85 20.79 23.34
C GLN A 91 5.41 19.72 22.39
N ASP A 92 5.11 18.45 22.66
CA ASP A 92 5.53 17.36 21.80
C ASP A 92 4.90 17.48 20.42
N GLN A 93 5.71 17.19 19.41
CA GLN A 93 5.26 17.12 18.03
C GLN A 93 5.16 15.67 17.60
N PHE A 94 4.02 15.33 16.99
CA PHE A 94 3.75 13.98 16.50
C PHE A 94 3.59 13.99 14.98
N SER A 95 4.00 12.90 14.35
CA SER A 95 3.71 12.64 12.93
C SER A 95 3.43 11.16 12.70
N PHE A 96 2.42 10.88 11.88
CA PHE A 96 2.15 9.53 11.41
C PHE A 96 2.90 9.29 10.09
N ILE A 97 3.70 8.24 10.05
CA ILE A 97 4.50 7.84 8.91
C ILE A 97 3.92 6.54 8.37
N TYR A 98 3.26 6.63 7.22
CA TYR A 98 2.91 5.46 6.43
C TYR A 98 4.03 5.17 5.44
N ALA A 99 4.62 3.98 5.56
CA ALA A 99 5.77 3.58 4.77
C ALA A 99 5.58 2.20 4.16
N ARG A 100 6.37 1.88 3.14
CA ARG A 100 6.29 0.59 2.42
C ARG A 100 6.95 -0.57 3.17
N ASP A 101 7.90 -0.20 4.02
CA ASP A 101 8.75 -1.07 4.81
C ASP A 101 9.51 -0.19 5.83
N GLU A 102 10.31 -0.83 6.68
CA GLU A 102 11.13 -0.18 7.71
C GLU A 102 12.23 0.74 7.15
N VAL A 103 12.69 0.53 5.91
CA VAL A 103 13.71 1.37 5.28
C VAL A 103 13.08 2.66 4.78
N HIS A 104 11.90 2.57 4.17
CA HIS A 104 11.11 3.70 3.75
C HIS A 104 10.66 4.53 4.97
N ALA A 105 10.22 3.87 6.05
CA ALA A 105 9.82 4.54 7.29
C ALA A 105 10.95 5.40 7.85
N ARG A 106 12.18 4.87 7.88
CA ARG A 106 13.36 5.63 8.32
C ARG A 106 13.65 6.84 7.45
N ARG A 107 13.58 6.72 6.11
CA ARG A 107 13.81 7.85 5.20
C ARG A 107 12.80 8.98 5.42
N LEU A 108 11.53 8.63 5.57
CA LEU A 108 10.47 9.59 5.86
C LEU A 108 10.65 10.24 7.24
N PHE A 109 11.02 9.45 8.26
CA PHE A 109 11.35 9.96 9.58
C PHE A 109 12.51 10.96 9.56
N TYR A 110 13.59 10.67 8.82
CA TYR A 110 14.69 11.61 8.67
C TYR A 110 14.25 12.92 8.01
N THR A 111 13.44 12.83 6.96
CA THR A 111 12.91 14.01 6.27
C THR A 111 12.04 14.85 7.21
N TRP A 112 11.21 14.21 8.03
CA TRP A 112 10.43 14.91 9.05
C TRP A 112 11.33 15.54 10.12
N SER A 113 12.34 14.82 10.60
CA SER A 113 13.24 15.25 11.67
C SER A 113 13.98 16.56 11.38
N THR A 114 14.28 16.85 10.11
CA THR A 114 14.96 18.11 9.73
C THR A 114 14.10 19.34 9.91
N HIS A 115 12.78 19.18 10.10
CA HIS A 115 11.82 20.27 10.23
C HIS A 115 11.36 20.49 11.67
N VAL A 116 11.85 19.69 12.62
CA VAL A 116 11.40 19.71 14.01
C VAL A 116 12.53 20.20 14.91
N ASN A 117 12.21 21.16 15.78
CA ASN A 117 13.19 21.77 16.68
C ASN A 117 13.04 21.21 18.11
N HIS A 118 13.48 19.96 18.31
CA HIS A 118 13.40 19.25 19.60
C HIS A 118 14.64 18.40 19.82
N ALA A 119 15.03 18.23 21.09
CA ALA A 119 16.28 17.54 21.47
C ALA A 119 16.20 16.01 21.36
N HIS A 120 15.00 15.44 21.49
CA HIS A 120 14.79 14.00 21.49
C HIS A 120 13.71 13.59 20.49
N MET A 121 14.01 12.57 19.70
CA MET A 121 13.12 12.07 18.67
C MET A 121 13.02 10.55 18.74
N TYR A 122 11.80 10.04 18.63
CA TYR A 122 11.46 8.63 18.70
C TYR A 122 10.62 8.27 17.50
N VAL A 123 10.82 7.06 16.97
CA VAL A 123 9.94 6.46 15.98
C VAL A 123 9.52 5.10 16.52
N THR A 124 8.22 4.87 16.61
CA THR A 124 7.68 3.62 17.16
C THR A 124 6.68 3.02 16.17
N PRO A 125 6.85 1.74 15.79
CA PRO A 125 5.91 1.06 14.91
C PRO A 125 4.56 0.91 15.60
N MET A 126 3.48 1.09 14.84
CA MET A 126 2.10 1.02 15.32
C MET A 126 1.35 -0.10 14.58
N PRO A 127 1.73 -1.37 14.74
CA PRO A 127 1.24 -2.44 13.89
C PRO A 127 -0.27 -2.73 14.04
N GLN A 128 -0.85 -2.41 15.19
CA GLN A 128 -2.29 -2.53 15.44
C GLN A 128 -3.09 -1.32 14.95
N GLY A 129 -2.41 -0.26 14.52
CA GLY A 129 -3.02 1.01 14.18
C GLY A 129 -3.22 1.90 15.38
N ILE A 130 -4.02 2.94 15.18
CA ILE A 130 -4.35 3.93 16.19
C ILE A 130 -5.82 4.29 16.09
N VAL A 131 -6.44 4.59 17.23
CA VAL A 131 -7.78 5.17 17.31
C VAL A 131 -7.66 6.55 17.93
N ILE A 132 -8.13 7.58 17.23
CA ILE A 132 -8.16 8.98 17.70
C ILE A 132 -9.61 9.44 17.67
N GLY A 133 -10.23 9.53 18.85
CA GLY A 133 -11.66 9.81 18.95
C GLY A 133 -12.46 8.75 18.21
N THR A 134 -13.13 9.12 17.12
CA THR A 134 -13.90 8.22 16.25
C THR A 134 -13.13 7.76 15.00
N THR A 135 -11.94 8.29 14.76
CA THR A 135 -11.12 7.96 13.58
C THR A 135 -10.22 6.77 13.87
N THR A 136 -10.23 5.77 12.97
CA THR A 136 -9.31 4.63 13.03
C THR A 136 -8.27 4.74 11.92
N ILE A 137 -7.00 4.64 12.30
CA ILE A 137 -5.84 4.69 11.41
C ILE A 137 -5.22 3.27 11.40
N PRO A 138 -5.28 2.51 10.29
CA PRO A 138 -4.81 1.12 10.25
C PRO A 138 -3.29 1.00 10.40
N GLY A 139 -2.81 0.02 11.16
CA GLY A 139 -1.39 -0.07 11.53
C GLY A 139 -0.50 -0.76 10.51
N THR A 140 -0.63 -2.08 10.47
CA THR A 140 -0.07 -2.92 9.43
C THR A 140 -1.24 -3.67 8.83
N GLN A 141 -1.44 -3.53 7.53
CA GLN A 141 -2.09 -4.58 6.78
C GLN A 141 -1.02 -5.63 6.46
N GLN A 142 -0.57 -6.36 7.49
CA GLN A 142 0.05 -7.65 7.21
C GLN A 142 -1.02 -8.42 6.45
N ILE A 143 -0.72 -8.78 5.20
CA ILE A 143 -1.46 -9.79 4.47
C ILE A 143 -1.72 -10.90 5.47
N ARG A 144 -2.98 -11.06 5.88
CA ARG A 144 -3.40 -12.29 6.54
C ARG A 144 -3.10 -13.37 5.51
N HIS A 145 -1.98 -14.06 5.69
CA HIS A 145 -1.96 -15.46 5.34
C HIS A 145 -2.96 -16.11 6.29
N ASP A 146 -4.25 -15.96 5.98
CA ASP A 146 -5.26 -16.85 6.51
C ASP A 146 -4.86 -18.22 5.99
N LYS A 147 -4.09 -18.91 6.84
CA LYS A 147 -3.98 -20.35 6.80
C LYS A 147 -5.42 -20.82 6.94
N ASN A 148 -6.02 -21.25 5.83
CA ASN A 148 -7.02 -22.31 5.86
C ASN A 148 -6.33 -23.53 6.50
N THR A 149 -6.27 -23.55 7.83
CA THR A 149 -6.33 -24.80 8.57
C THR A 149 -7.75 -25.29 8.41
N GLU A 150 -7.97 -26.02 7.32
CA GLU A 150 -9.02 -27.02 7.26
C GLU A 150 -8.83 -27.92 8.50
N ASN A 151 -9.85 -27.94 9.36
CA ASN A 151 -9.94 -28.90 10.45
C ASN A 151 -9.98 -30.31 9.87
N PRO A 152 -9.12 -31.25 10.31
CA PRO A 152 -9.37 -32.66 10.12
C PRO A 152 -10.14 -33.17 11.33
N THR A 153 -11.45 -33.38 11.18
CA THR A 153 -12.20 -34.51 11.77
C THR A 153 -13.61 -34.54 11.19
#